data_AF-A0A830G5M7-F1
#
_entry.id   AF-A0A830G5M7-F1
#
_cell.length_a   1.000
_cell.length_b   1.000
_cell.length_c   1.000
_cell.angle_alpha   90.00
_cell.angle_beta   90.00
_cell.angle_gamma   90.00
#
_symmetry.space_group_name_H-M   'P 1'
#
loop_
_entity.id
_entity.type
_entity.pdbx_description
1 polymer ?
#
loop_
_entity_poly.entity_id
_entity_poly.type
_entity_poly.pdbx_seq_one_letter_code
_entity_poly.pdbx_strand_id
1 'polypeptide(L)'
;MTSHVRADALADVLNEDRTDILVTALREYLQDATHDDALVQEIAAAYYDDGITYEQLKSLVSAEDAANSRVLKEQLDQDYIDDVADL
;
A
#
# COMPACT_ATOMS: atom_id res chain seq x y z
N MET A 1 8.01 5.84 24.65
CA MET A 1 7.06 4.72 24.83
C MET A 1 5.65 5.29 25.03
N THR A 2 5.03 5.86 23.99
CA THR A 2 3.88 6.78 24.22
C THR A 2 2.76 6.69 23.18
N SER A 3 2.70 5.64 22.37
CA SER A 3 1.59 5.45 21.43
C SER A 3 0.50 4.48 21.95
N HIS A 4 0.83 3.53 22.84
CA HIS A 4 -0.13 2.53 23.35
C HIS A 4 -1.30 3.13 24.16
N VAL A 5 -1.07 4.18 24.96
CA VAL A 5 -2.08 4.71 25.90
C VAL A 5 -3.34 5.25 25.21
N ARG A 6 -3.24 5.78 23.97
CA ARG A 6 -4.35 6.50 23.35
C ARG A 6 -5.42 5.55 22.79
N ALA A 7 -5.00 4.46 22.16
CA ALA A 7 -5.93 3.41 21.70
C ALA A 7 -6.56 2.68 22.89
N ASP A 8 -5.78 2.40 23.94
CA ASP A 8 -6.25 1.72 25.14
C ASP A 8 -7.28 2.59 25.90
N ALA A 9 -7.02 3.89 26.05
CA ALA A 9 -7.97 4.82 26.65
C ALA A 9 -9.26 4.98 25.83
N LEU A 10 -9.16 4.90 24.49
CA LEU A 10 -10.35 4.98 23.63
C LEU A 10 -11.19 3.69 23.71
N ALA A 11 -10.52 2.54 23.75
CA ALA A 11 -11.15 1.24 23.95
C ALA A 11 -11.96 1.19 25.26
N ASP A 12 -11.39 1.71 26.36
CA ASP A 12 -12.09 1.81 27.65
C ASP A 12 -13.33 2.73 27.58
N VAL A 13 -13.22 3.88 26.90
CA VAL A 13 -14.32 4.86 26.76
C VAL A 13 -15.46 4.31 25.89
N LEU A 14 -15.11 3.61 24.81
CA LEU A 14 -16.09 3.07 23.85
C LEU A 14 -16.58 1.67 24.26
N ASN A 15 -15.97 1.05 25.26
CA ASN A 15 -16.22 -0.33 25.68
C ASN A 15 -16.09 -1.31 24.49
N GLU A 16 -15.02 -1.13 23.72
CA GLU A 16 -14.64 -1.94 22.56
C GLU A 16 -13.27 -2.58 22.75
N ASP A 17 -12.96 -3.63 21.99
CA ASP A 17 -11.64 -4.23 21.99
C ASP A 17 -10.61 -3.31 21.32
N ARG A 18 -9.41 -3.23 21.89
CA ARG A 18 -8.29 -2.46 21.34
C ARG A 18 -8.02 -2.78 19.87
N THR A 19 -8.16 -4.05 19.48
CA THR A 19 -7.97 -4.49 18.10
C THR A 19 -8.99 -3.85 17.17
N ASP A 20 -10.24 -3.73 17.59
CA ASP A 20 -11.30 -3.15 16.78
C ASP A 20 -11.09 -1.64 16.58
N ILE A 21 -10.65 -0.94 17.63
CA ILE A 21 -10.23 0.46 17.54
C ILE A 21 -9.12 0.65 16.51
N LEU A 22 -8.07 -0.18 16.57
CA LEU A 22 -6.93 -0.07 15.65
C LEU A 22 -7.30 -0.46 14.22
N VAL A 23 -8.12 -1.49 14.04
CA VAL A 23 -8.60 -1.92 12.73
C VAL A 23 -9.45 -0.82 12.10
N THR A 24 -10.31 -0.18 12.88
CA THR A 24 -11.14 0.93 12.42
C THR A 24 -10.28 2.13 12.04
N ALA A 25 -9.38 2.57 12.92
CA ALA A 25 -8.49 3.69 12.65
C ALA A 25 -7.59 3.44 11.43
N LEU A 26 -7.09 2.21 11.25
CA LEU A 26 -6.30 1.84 10.08
C LEU A 26 -7.15 1.84 8.81
N ARG A 27 -8.39 1.34 8.85
CA ARG A 27 -9.30 1.38 7.70
C ARG A 27 -9.61 2.82 7.28
N GLU A 28 -9.90 3.70 8.23
CA GLU A 28 -10.15 5.12 7.96
C GLU A 28 -8.91 5.80 7.39
N TYR A 29 -7.73 5.58 8.00
CA TYR A 29 -6.47 6.10 7.48
C TYR A 29 -6.21 5.64 6.05
N LEU A 30 -6.36 4.33 5.77
CA LEU A 30 -6.13 3.80 4.43
C LEU A 30 -7.14 4.35 3.43
N GLN A 31 -8.40 4.53 3.82
CA GLN A 31 -9.44 5.09 2.95
C GLN A 31 -9.18 6.56 2.58
N ASP A 32 -8.61 7.34 3.49
CA ASP A 32 -8.15 8.69 3.20
C ASP A 32 -6.88 8.67 2.35
N ALA A 33 -5.95 7.77 2.67
CA ALA A 33 -4.64 7.69 2.03
C ALA A 33 -4.65 7.05 0.63
N THR A 34 -5.73 6.37 0.20
CA THR A 34 -5.84 5.87 -1.19
C THR A 34 -5.81 6.98 -2.25
N HIS A 35 -5.99 8.24 -1.85
CA HIS A 35 -5.87 9.41 -2.74
C HIS A 35 -4.57 10.20 -2.52
N ASP A 36 -3.65 9.67 -1.70
CA ASP A 36 -2.34 10.26 -1.48
C ASP A 36 -1.37 9.73 -2.53
N ASP A 37 -1.06 10.57 -3.53
CA ASP A 37 -0.12 10.24 -4.60
C ASP A 37 1.25 9.78 -4.08
N ALA A 38 1.70 10.27 -2.91
CA ALA A 38 2.96 9.85 -2.32
C ALA A 38 2.89 8.40 -1.83
N LEU A 39 1.79 8.02 -1.19
CA LEU A 39 1.58 6.64 -0.75
C LEU A 39 1.44 5.69 -1.95
N VAL A 40 0.70 6.10 -2.98
CA VAL A 40 0.56 5.32 -4.22
C VAL A 40 1.93 5.06 -4.86
N GLN A 41 2.81 6.07 -4.88
CA GLN A 41 4.19 5.92 -5.38
C GLN A 41 5.02 4.95 -4.54
N GLU A 42 4.94 5.00 -3.21
CA GLU A 42 5.64 4.04 -2.34
C GLU A 42 5.16 2.61 -2.54
N ILE A 43 3.85 2.40 -2.71
CA ILE A 43 3.27 1.09 -2.99
C ILE A 43 3.72 0.59 -4.38
N ALA A 44 3.72 1.46 -5.40
CA ALA A 44 4.20 1.12 -6.74
C ALA A 44 5.68 0.75 -6.73
N ALA A 45 6.52 1.47 -5.99
CA ALA A 45 7.93 1.13 -5.82
C ALA A 45 8.10 -0.27 -5.20
N ALA A 46 7.35 -0.59 -4.15
CA ALA A 46 7.36 -1.93 -3.57
C ALA A 46 6.92 -3.02 -4.57
N TYR A 47 6.01 -2.71 -5.50
CA TYR A 47 5.62 -3.63 -6.58
C TYR A 47 6.71 -3.80 -7.63
N TYR A 48 7.39 -2.73 -8.03
CA TYR A 48 8.53 -2.80 -8.96
C TYR A 48 9.67 -3.65 -8.39
N ASP A 49 9.96 -3.52 -7.10
CA ASP A 49 11.00 -4.29 -6.38
C ASP A 49 10.59 -5.72 -6.00
N ASP A 50 9.45 -6.23 -6.50
CA ASP A 50 8.89 -7.56 -6.15
C ASP A 50 8.60 -7.75 -4.64
N GLY A 51 8.56 -6.65 -3.87
CA GLY A 51 8.22 -6.66 -2.45
C GLY A 51 6.74 -6.98 -2.19
N ILE A 52 5.86 -6.74 -3.17
CA ILE A 52 4.46 -7.14 -3.15
C ILE A 52 4.04 -7.77 -4.48
N THR A 53 3.04 -8.65 -4.41
CA THR A 53 2.41 -9.25 -5.59
C THR A 53 1.40 -8.29 -6.24
N TYR A 54 1.04 -8.56 -7.50
CA TYR A 54 0.00 -7.81 -8.21
C TYR A 54 -1.38 -7.89 -7.51
N GLU A 55 -1.70 -9.02 -6.87
CA GLU A 55 -2.93 -9.14 -6.08
C GLU A 55 -2.93 -8.24 -4.85
N GLN A 56 -1.78 -8.12 -4.17
CA GLN A 56 -1.63 -7.19 -3.05
C GLN A 56 -1.71 -5.74 -3.52
N LEU A 57 -1.07 -5.38 -4.63
CA LEU A 57 -1.17 -4.04 -5.22
C LEU A 57 -2.63 -3.64 -5.46
N LYS A 58 -3.43 -4.49 -6.12
CA LYS A 58 -4.87 -4.24 -6.37
C LYS A 58 -5.70 -4.03 -5.11
N SER A 59 -5.25 -4.53 -3.96
CA SER A 59 -5.95 -4.33 -2.68
C SER A 59 -5.63 -2.99 -2.01
N LEU A 60 -4.58 -2.31 -2.48
CA LEU A 60 -4.02 -1.12 -1.85
C LEU A 60 -4.23 0.17 -2.67
N VAL A 61 -4.33 0.06 -4.00
CA VAL A 61 -4.51 1.21 -4.91
C VAL A 61 -5.75 1.03 -5.78
N SER A 62 -6.12 2.08 -6.53
CA SER A 62 -7.22 1.99 -7.50
C SER A 62 -6.92 0.95 -8.58
N ALA A 63 -7.97 0.42 -9.21
CA ALA A 63 -7.81 -0.53 -10.30
C ALA A 63 -7.02 0.06 -11.50
N GLU A 64 -7.16 1.37 -11.71
CA GLU A 64 -6.42 2.12 -12.74
C GLU A 64 -4.93 2.19 -12.40
N ASP A 65 -4.58 2.59 -11.18
CA ASP A 65 -3.18 2.69 -10.73
C ASP A 65 -2.49 1.33 -10.75
N ALA A 66 -3.19 0.27 -10.33
CA ALA A 66 -2.66 -1.09 -10.40
C ALA A 66 -2.39 -1.52 -11.85
N ALA A 67 -3.33 -1.27 -12.76
CA ALA A 67 -3.16 -1.61 -14.18
C ALA A 67 -2.01 -0.83 -14.81
N ASN A 68 -1.93 0.48 -14.55
CA ASN A 68 -0.85 1.34 -15.02
C ASN A 68 0.51 0.86 -14.52
N SER A 69 0.62 0.55 -13.23
CA SER A 69 1.86 0.04 -12.62
C SER A 69 2.30 -1.29 -13.23
N ARG A 70 1.35 -2.20 -13.53
CA ARG A 70 1.67 -3.46 -14.20
C ARG A 70 2.24 -3.25 -15.61
N VAL A 71 1.61 -2.39 -16.40
CA VAL A 71 2.08 -2.07 -17.75
C VAL A 71 3.47 -1.45 -17.70
N LEU A 72 3.71 -0.51 -16.77
CA LEU A 72 5.02 0.10 -16.55
C LEU A 72 6.09 -0.91 -16.16
N LYS A 73 5.77 -1.85 -15.25
CA LYS A 73 6.72 -2.91 -14.85
C LYS A 73 7.09 -3.81 -16.04
N GLU A 74 6.09 -4.25 -16.80
CA GLU A 74 6.30 -5.08 -17.99
C GLU A 74 7.18 -4.35 -19.04
N GLN A 75 7.02 -3.03 -19.19
CA GLN A 75 7.88 -2.21 -20.07
C GLN A 75 9.32 -2.11 -19.54
N LEU A 76 9.51 -1.83 -18.25
CA LEU A 76 10.84 -1.74 -17.64
C LEU A 76 11.61 -3.07 -17.75
N ASP A 77 10.92 -4.19 -17.55
CA ASP A 77 11.52 -5.52 -17.71
C ASP A 77 11.90 -5.79 -19.18
N GLN A 78 11.08 -5.35 -20.12
CA GLN A 78 11.34 -5.52 -21.55
C GLN A 78 12.50 -4.63 -22.05
N ASP A 79 12.55 -3.36 -21.63
CA ASP A 79 13.65 -2.45 -21.92
C ASP A 79 14.98 -3.00 -21.35
N TYR A 80 14.95 -3.56 -20.14
CA TYR A 80 16.11 -4.22 -19.54
C TYR A 80 16.60 -5.42 -20.35
N ILE A 81 15.68 -6.22 -20.92
CA ILE A 81 16.04 -7.37 -21.76
C ILE A 81 16.68 -6.90 -23.08
N ASP A 82 16.18 -5.83 -23.70
CA ASP A 82 16.73 -5.27 -24.93
C ASP A 82 18.16 -4.74 -24.71
N ASP A 83 18.37 -3.97 -23.64
CA ASP A 83 19.68 -3.42 -23.25
C ASP A 83 20.75 -4.51 -23.02
N VAL A 84 20.35 -5.67 -22.48
CA VAL A 84 21.27 -6.80 -22.22
C VAL A 84 21.49 -7.65 -23.48
N ALA A 85 20.53 -7.71 -24.40
CA ALA A 85 20.64 -8.51 -25.63
C ALA A 85 21.59 -7.88 -26.67
N ASP A 86 21.82 -6.58 -26.61
CA ASP A 86 22.69 -5.81 -27.51
C ASP A 86 24.17 -5.68 -27.03
N LEU A 87 24.56 -6.37 -25.94
CA LEU A 87 25.93 -6.44 -25.39
C LEU A 87 26.68 -7.74 -25.75
#